data_AF-A0A8W8J557-F1
#
_entry.id   AF-A0A8W8J557-F1
#
_cell.length_a   1.000
_cell.length_b   1.000
_cell.length_c   1.000
_cell.angle_alpha   90.00
_cell.angle_beta   90.00
_cell.angle_gamma   90.00
#
_symmetry.space_group_name_H-M   'P 1'
#
loop_
_entity.id
_entity.type
_entity.pdbx_description
1 polymer ?
#
loop_
_entity_poly.entity_id
_entity_poly.type
_entity_poly.pdbx_seq_one_letter_code
_entity_poly.pdbx_strand_id
1 'polypeptide(L)' 'VCFADYNLFDLLDALVTLSSPCLDAFPTLKAYYDRVMNRPGVQKRRSTDHFKGLPINGNGKQ' A
#
# COMPACT_ATOMS: atom_id res chain seq x y z
N VAL A 1 10.03 1.82 -13.40
CA VAL A 1 9.06 0.98 -12.66
C VAL A 1 9.36 -0.46 -12.98
N CYS A 2 9.58 -1.30 -11.98
CA CYS A 2 9.81 -2.73 -12.08
C CYS A 2 8.94 -3.47 -11.05
N PHE A 3 9.02 -4.81 -11.03
CA PHE A 3 8.23 -5.62 -10.09
C PHE A 3 8.52 -5.28 -8.63
N ALA A 4 9.76 -4.90 -8.30
CA ALA A 4 10.17 -4.57 -6.94
C ALA A 4 9.46 -3.31 -6.41
N ASP A 5 9.08 -2.36 -7.28
CA ASP A 5 8.28 -1.20 -6.87
C ASP A 5 6.93 -1.64 -6.28
N TYR A 6 6.24 -2.56 -6.95
CA TYR A 6 4.92 -3.02 -6.49
C TYR A 6 5.01 -3.88 -5.24
N ASN A 7 6.05 -4.70 -5.11
CA ASN A 7 6.30 -5.47 -3.89
C ASN A 7 6.61 -4.55 -2.70
N LEU A 8 7.44 -3.52 -2.90
CA LEU A 8 7.71 -2.53 -1.86
C LEU A 8 6.45 -1.73 -1.50
N PHE A 9 5.65 -1.32 -2.48
CA PHE A 9 4.40 -0.60 -2.22
C PHE A 9 3.43 -1.41 -1.36
N ASP A 10 3.25 -2.70 -1.67
CA ASP A 10 2.39 -3.61 -0.91
C ASP A 10 2.88 -3.80 0.53
N LEU A 11 4.20 -4.00 0.71
CA LEU A 11 4.83 -4.06 2.02
C LEU A 11 4.59 -2.77 2.83
N LEU A 12 4.77 -1.60 2.22
CA LEU A 12 4.57 -0.32 2.88
C LEU A 12 3.09 -0.09 3.25
N ASP A 13 2.15 -0.50 2.40
CA ASP A 13 0.71 -0.39 2.66
C ASP A 13 0.26 -1.24 3.86
N ALA A 14 0.80 -2.45 3.97
CA ALA A 14 0.60 -3.29 5.15
C ALA A 14 1.19 -2.66 6.42
N LEU A 15 2.41 -2.11 6.35
CA LEU A 15 3.05 -1.43 7.49
C LEU A 15 2.32 -0.15 7.92
N VAL A 16 1.81 0.64 6.97
CA VAL A 16 0.97 1.82 7.26
C VAL A 16 -0.35 1.39 7.91
N THR A 17 -0.93 0.26 7.51
CA THR A 17 -2.11 -0.30 8.18
C THR A 17 -1.80 -0.73 9.61
N LEU A 18 -0.66 -1.40 9.83
CA LEU A 18 -0.20 -1.82 11.15
C LEU A 18 0.13 -0.64 12.07
N SER A 19 0.71 0.42 11.51
CA SER A 19 1.11 1.64 12.23
C SER A 19 1.10 2.86 11.32
N SER A 20 0.04 3.66 11.39
CA SER A 20 -0.16 4.84 10.54
C SER A 20 1.01 5.83 10.45
N PRO A 21 1.75 6.14 11.55
CA PRO A 21 2.86 7.11 11.49
C PRO A 21 4.21 6.50 11.04
N CYS A 22 4.26 5.21 10.67
CA CYS A 22 5.54 4.52 10.43
C CYS A 22 6.40 5.13 9.31
N LEU A 23 5.82 5.94 8.42
CA LEU A 23 6.53 6.62 7.33
C LEU A 23 6.91 8.07 7.64
N ASP A 24 6.50 8.64 8.77
CA ASP A 24 6.72 10.07 9.07
C ASP A 24 8.21 10.40 9.19
N ALA A 25 9.01 9.47 9.71
CA ALA A 25 10.46 9.59 9.79
C ALA A 25 11.19 9.37 8.44
N PHE A 26 10.48 8.94 7.39
CA PHE A 26 11.06 8.54 6.11
C PHE A 26 10.40 9.29 4.93
N PRO A 27 10.66 10.61 4.77
CA PRO A 27 9.96 11.45 3.79
C PRO A 27 10.07 10.94 2.35
N THR A 28 11.21 10.37 1.95
CA THR A 28 11.39 9.78 0.62
C THR A 28 10.52 8.54 0.41
N LEU A 29 10.39 7.67 1.42
CA LEU A 29 9.51 6.49 1.35
C LEU A 29 8.03 6.91 1.37
N LYS A 30 7.67 7.92 2.18
CA LYS A 30 6.34 8.49 2.19
C LYS A 30 5.94 9.03 0.82
N ALA A 31 6.79 9.87 0.21
CA ALA A 31 6.56 10.41 -1.13
C ALA A 31 6.49 9.31 -2.20
N TYR A 32 7.31 8.26 -2.07
CA TYR A 32 7.24 7.08 -2.93
C TYR A 32 5.87 6.38 -2.82
N TYR A 33 5.43 6.08 -1.61
CA TYR A 33 4.15 5.41 -1.32
C TYR A 33 2.98 6.23 -1.87
N ASP A 34 2.94 7.53 -1.56
CA ASP A 34 1.90 8.44 -2.03
C ASP A 34 1.86 8.52 -3.57
N ARG A 35 3.03 8.53 -4.22
CA ARG A 35 3.12 8.52 -5.70
C ARG A 35 2.60 7.23 -6.32
N VAL A 36 2.88 6.06 -5.73
CA VAL A 36 2.40 4.77 -6.26
C VAL A 36 0.90 4.61 -6.01
N MET A 37 0.42 4.98 -4.81
CA MET A 37 -1.01 4.96 -4.45
C MET A 37 -1.86 5.77 -5.42
N ASN A 38 -1.35 6.92 -5.89
CA ASN A 38 -2.05 7.82 -6.80
C ASN A 38 -1.96 7.44 -8.29
N ARG A 39 -1.32 6.32 -8.66
CA ARG A 39 -1.31 5.87 -10.06
C ARG A 39 -2.72 5.43 -10.49
N PRO A 40 -3.24 5.86 -11.65
CA PRO A 40 -4.60 5.50 -12.08
C PRO A 40 -4.88 4.00 -12.12
N GLY A 41 -3.91 3.18 -12.55
CA GLY A 41 -4.06 1.73 -12.55
C GLY A 41 -4.12 1.10 -11.16
N VAL A 42 -3.36 1.65 -10.20
CA VAL A 42 -3.40 1.22 -8.78
C VAL A 42 -4.73 1.61 -8.17
N GLN A 43 -5.16 2.87 -8.33
CA GLN A 43 -6.45 3.34 -7.83
C GLN A 43 -7.61 2.52 -8.43
N LYS A 44 -7.60 2.27 -9.75
CA LYS A 44 -8.60 1.44 -10.43
C LYS A 44 -8.65 0.02 -9.87
N ARG A 45 -7.50 -0.61 -9.61
CA ARG A 45 -7.46 -1.96 -9.03
C ARG A 45 -7.96 -1.98 -7.59
N ARG A 46 -7.61 -0.96 -6.80
CA ARG A 46 -7.99 -0.84 -5.38
C ARG A 46 -9.43 -0.40 -5.17
N SER A 47 -10.04 0.26 -6.15
CA SER A 47 -11.44 0.68 -6.09
C SER A 47 -12.42 -0.45 -6.32
N THR A 48 -11.99 -1.60 -6.84
CA THR A 48 -12.89 -2.75 -7.10
C THR A 48 -13.36 -3.40 -5.81
N ASP A 49 -14.59 -3.91 -5.81
CA ASP A 49 -15.16 -4.62 -4.65
C ASP A 49 -14.36 -5.87 -4.31
N HIS A 50 -13.80 -6.54 -5.33
CA HIS A 50 -12.88 -7.65 -5.11
C HIS A 50 -11.64 -7.24 -4.30
N PHE A 51 -11.01 -6.07 -4.55
CA PHE A 51 -9.89 -5.64 -3.70
C PHE A 51 -10.34 -5.34 -2.28
N LYS A 52 -11.41 -4.55 -2.15
CA LYS A 52 -11.92 -4.09 -0.85
C LYS A 52 -12.41 -5.24 0.04
N GLY A 53 -12.86 -6.34 -0.57
CA GLY A 53 -13.27 -7.55 0.13
C GLY A 53 -12.13 -8.48 0.54
N LEU A 54 -10.89 -8.23 0.13
CA LEU A 54 -9.74 -9.04 0.55
C LEU A 54 -9.21 -8.52 1.89
N PRO A 55 -9.09 -9.37 2.93
CA PRO A 55 -8.34 -9.00 4.12
C PRO A 55 -6.85 -8.93 3.78
N ILE A 56 -6.10 -8.13 4.53
CA ILE A 56 -4.62 -8.11 4.40
C ILE A 56 -4.05 -9.48 4.80
N ASN A 57 -4.54 -10.05 5.92
CA ASN A 57 -4.13 -11.38 6.40
C ASN A 57 -5.36 -12.28 6.66
N GLY A 58 -5.19 -13.59 6.54
CA GLY A 58 -6.26 -14.57 6.74
C GLY A 58 -6.69 -14.81 8.20
N ASN A 59 -6.04 -14.18 9.18
CA ASN A 59 -6.29 -14.39 10.61
C ASN A 59 -7.01 -13.21 11.30
N GLY A 60 -7.50 -12.23 10.54
CA GLY A 60 -8.19 -11.04 11.07
C GLY A 60 -7.29 -10.03 11.79
N LYS A 61 -5.96 -10.21 11.75
CA LYS A 61 -4.99 -9.23 12.24
C LYS A 61 -4.40 -8.46 11.06
N GLN A 62 -4.04 -7.21 11.28
CA GLN A 62 -3.42 -6.34 10.29
C GLN A 62 -2.61 -5.25 10.97
#